data_AF-A0A3D4XRU7-F1
#
_entry.id   AF-A0A3D4XRU7-F1
#
_cell.length_a   1.000
_cell.length_b   1.000
_cell.length_c   1.000
_cell.angle_alpha   90.00
_cell.angle_beta   90.00
_cell.angle_gamma   90.00
#
_symmetry.space_group_name_H-M   'P 1'
#
loop_
_entity.id
_entity.type
_entity.pdbx_description
1 polymer ?
#
loop_
_entity_poly.entity_id
_entity_poly.type
_entity_poly.pdbx_seq_one_letter_code
_entity_poly.pdbx_strand_id
1 'polypeptide(L)'
;LDDSAHPIALPRLAQTDGSPSFERLFSEESKDIRSRVVLDEWLRLGIVEIDEKDFIHLRTGAFIPQQGMEEKLYYLGRNVRDHIASAVHNVLDETPPFLERSVYSDGLSPQAVEELAQMAERMSMDVLRAVNKRAQELKKTTPGNQKHRMTLGVYFYTVAPLLPKKSS
;
A
#
# COMPACT_ATOMS: atom_id res chain seq x y z
N LEU A 1 6.81 -9.66 -12.22
CA LEU A 1 7.03 -8.21 -12.45
C LEU A 1 7.93 -8.09 -13.67
N ASP A 2 7.79 -7.02 -14.45
CA ASP A 2 8.71 -6.75 -15.55
C ASP A 2 10.08 -6.27 -15.03
N ASP A 3 11.01 -6.02 -15.94
CA ASP A 3 12.37 -5.54 -15.61
C ASP A 3 12.38 -4.18 -14.90
N SER A 4 11.26 -3.45 -14.94
CA SER A 4 11.04 -2.17 -14.24
C SER A 4 10.18 -2.32 -12.97
N ALA A 5 10.01 -3.54 -12.47
CA ALA A 5 9.25 -3.88 -11.27
C ALA A 5 7.75 -3.55 -11.32
N HIS A 6 7.15 -3.44 -12.52
CA HIS A 6 5.70 -3.31 -12.68
C HIS A 6 5.02 -4.68 -12.74
N PRO A 7 3.75 -4.78 -12.29
CA PRO A 7 2.94 -5.98 -12.49
C PRO A 7 2.85 -6.34 -13.98
N ILE A 8 3.13 -7.62 -14.29
CA ILE A 8 2.91 -8.16 -15.63
C ILE A 8 1.47 -8.66 -15.67
N ALA A 9 0.76 -8.38 -16.76
CA ALA A 9 -0.55 -8.95 -17.01
C ALA A 9 -0.46 -10.47 -17.18
N LEU A 10 -1.37 -11.22 -16.56
CA LEU A 10 -1.30 -12.68 -16.52
C LEU A 10 -2.53 -13.30 -17.18
N PRO A 11 -2.37 -14.38 -17.97
CA PRO A 11 -3.51 -15.18 -18.39
C PRO A 11 -4.33 -15.62 -17.18
N ARG A 12 -5.66 -15.57 -17.28
CA ARG A 12 -6.56 -15.99 -16.20
C ARG A 12 -6.39 -17.47 -15.85
N LEU A 13 -6.36 -18.33 -16.86
CA LEU A 13 -6.31 -19.79 -16.73
C LEU A 13 -4.89 -20.33 -16.88
N ALA A 14 -4.65 -21.50 -16.28
CA ALA A 14 -3.41 -22.24 -16.48
C ALA A 14 -3.17 -22.53 -17.96
N GLN A 15 -1.97 -22.17 -18.43
CA GLN A 15 -1.53 -22.45 -19.79
C GLN A 15 -0.90 -23.84 -19.87
N THR A 16 -1.11 -24.52 -21.01
CA THR A 16 -0.61 -25.89 -21.27
C THR A 16 0.92 -25.96 -21.38
N ASP A 17 1.56 -24.85 -21.72
CA ASP A 17 3.01 -24.72 -21.88
C ASP A 17 3.77 -24.48 -20.56
N GLY A 18 3.05 -24.42 -19.44
CA GLY A 18 3.68 -24.16 -18.14
C GLY A 18 3.98 -22.68 -17.88
N SER A 19 3.57 -21.76 -18.73
CA SER A 19 3.76 -20.32 -18.51
C SER A 19 2.94 -19.78 -17.32
N PRO A 20 3.41 -18.73 -16.61
CA PRO A 20 2.71 -18.16 -15.46
C PRO A 20 1.29 -17.72 -15.80
N SER A 21 0.35 -18.00 -14.89
CA SER A 21 -1.05 -17.59 -14.97
C SER A 21 -1.55 -17.23 -13.58
N PHE A 22 -2.65 -16.48 -13.52
CA PHE A 22 -3.29 -16.15 -12.24
C PHE A 22 -3.68 -17.41 -11.46
N GLU A 23 -4.31 -18.38 -12.12
CA GLU A 23 -4.72 -19.63 -11.50
C GLU A 23 -3.53 -20.39 -10.88
N ARG A 24 -2.40 -20.46 -11.60
CA ARG A 24 -1.18 -21.12 -11.09
C ARG A 24 -0.58 -20.38 -9.90
N LEU A 25 -0.37 -19.07 -10.02
CA LEU A 25 0.15 -18.24 -8.92
C LEU A 25 -0.73 -18.32 -7.67
N PHE A 26 -2.05 -18.34 -7.87
CA PHE A 26 -2.99 -18.46 -6.77
C PHE A 26 -2.93 -19.85 -6.11
N SER A 27 -2.83 -20.92 -6.90
CA SER A 27 -2.76 -22.29 -6.39
C SER A 27 -1.47 -22.61 -5.61
N GLU A 28 -0.37 -21.89 -5.90
CA GLU A 28 0.90 -22.03 -5.19
C GLU A 28 0.84 -21.39 -3.79
N GLU A 29 0.06 -20.33 -3.64
CA GLU A 29 -0.04 -19.54 -2.40
C GLU A 29 -1.26 -19.88 -1.53
N SER A 30 -2.35 -20.41 -2.11
CA SER A 30 -3.61 -20.68 -1.40
C SER A 30 -4.17 -22.08 -1.73
N LYS A 31 -4.37 -22.89 -0.68
CA LYS A 31 -4.89 -24.28 -0.82
C LYS A 31 -6.38 -24.44 -0.47
N ASP A 32 -6.98 -23.45 0.20
CA ASP A 32 -8.30 -23.59 0.80
C ASP A 32 -9.41 -22.79 0.07
N ILE A 33 -9.05 -21.96 -0.90
CA ILE A 33 -9.98 -21.11 -1.64
C ILE A 33 -9.80 -21.37 -3.14
N ARG A 34 -10.90 -21.35 -3.90
CA ARG A 34 -10.84 -21.48 -5.37
C ARG A 34 -10.38 -20.15 -5.98
N SER A 35 -9.38 -20.18 -6.87
CA SER A 35 -8.85 -19.02 -7.60
C SER A 35 -9.94 -18.14 -8.23
N ARG A 36 -10.98 -18.77 -8.79
CA ARG A 36 -12.14 -18.06 -9.36
C ARG A 36 -12.87 -17.19 -8.34
N VAL A 37 -13.07 -17.67 -7.11
CA VAL A 37 -13.78 -16.91 -6.06
C VAL A 37 -13.01 -15.65 -5.69
N VAL A 38 -11.69 -15.75 -5.60
CA VAL A 38 -10.84 -14.58 -5.34
C VAL A 38 -10.81 -13.63 -6.53
N LEU A 39 -10.73 -14.16 -7.75
CA LEU A 39 -10.75 -13.34 -8.95
C LEU A 39 -12.06 -12.56 -9.10
N ASP A 40 -13.20 -13.22 -8.91
CA ASP A 40 -14.53 -12.60 -8.96
C ASP A 40 -14.62 -11.45 -7.94
N GLU A 41 -14.05 -11.66 -6.74
CA GLU A 41 -13.99 -10.64 -5.71
C GLU A 41 -13.03 -9.49 -6.05
N TRP A 42 -11.85 -9.76 -6.59
CA TRP A 42 -10.90 -8.72 -7.00
C TRP A 42 -11.41 -7.87 -8.16
N LEU A 43 -12.18 -8.46 -9.07
CA LEU A 43 -12.90 -7.74 -10.12
C LEU A 43 -13.99 -6.85 -9.53
N ARG A 44 -14.80 -7.40 -8.61
CA ARG A 44 -15.85 -6.65 -7.91
C ARG A 44 -15.26 -5.47 -7.14
N LEU A 45 -14.04 -5.60 -6.64
CA LEU A 45 -13.31 -4.59 -5.89
C LEU A 45 -12.58 -3.56 -6.76
N GLY A 46 -12.51 -3.77 -8.08
CA GLY A 46 -11.70 -2.95 -8.97
C GLY A 46 -10.21 -3.00 -8.64
N ILE A 47 -9.72 -4.09 -8.04
CA ILE A 47 -8.28 -4.33 -7.81
C ILE A 47 -7.63 -4.77 -9.12
N VAL A 48 -8.36 -5.57 -9.90
CA VAL A 48 -7.93 -6.06 -11.21
C VAL A 48 -8.98 -5.76 -12.27
N GLU A 49 -8.57 -5.81 -13.52
CA GLU A 49 -9.46 -5.87 -14.69
C GLU A 49 -9.05 -7.02 -15.61
N ILE A 50 -10.00 -7.52 -16.38
CA ILE A 50 -9.75 -8.50 -17.44
C ILE A 50 -9.88 -7.80 -18.79
N ASP A 51 -8.88 -7.94 -19.65
CA ASP A 51 -8.94 -7.42 -21.02
C ASP A 51 -9.66 -8.37 -21.98
N GLU A 52 -9.82 -7.93 -23.24
CA GLU A 52 -10.47 -8.69 -24.31
C GLU A 52 -9.74 -10.02 -24.64
N LYS A 53 -8.49 -10.19 -24.20
CA LYS A 53 -7.66 -11.37 -24.43
C LYS A 53 -7.65 -12.32 -23.24
N ASP A 54 -8.49 -12.09 -22.23
CA ASP A 54 -8.58 -12.87 -20.98
C ASP A 54 -7.30 -12.79 -20.11
N PHE A 55 -6.58 -11.65 -20.20
CA PHE A 55 -5.48 -11.31 -19.31
C PHE A 55 -5.95 -10.44 -18.16
N ILE A 56 -5.45 -10.75 -16.97
CA ILE A 56 -5.72 -10.02 -15.73
C ILE A 56 -4.64 -8.96 -15.56
N HIS A 57 -5.08 -7.70 -15.48
CA HIS A 57 -4.23 -6.53 -15.22
C HIS A 57 -4.45 -6.04 -13.79
N LEU A 58 -3.37 -5.80 -13.05
CA LEU A 58 -3.44 -5.16 -11.74
C LEU A 58 -3.61 -3.65 -11.94
N ARG A 59 -4.63 -3.04 -11.32
CA ARG A 59 -4.80 -1.59 -11.33
C ARG A 59 -3.77 -0.96 -10.39
N THR A 60 -2.65 -0.51 -10.96
CA THR A 60 -1.46 0.00 -10.26
C THR A 60 -1.69 1.27 -9.42
N GLY A 61 -2.81 1.96 -9.62
CA GLY A 61 -3.26 3.11 -8.81
C GLY A 61 -4.38 2.81 -7.81
N ALA A 62 -4.84 1.56 -7.71
CA ALA A 62 -5.99 1.18 -6.90
C ALA A 62 -5.62 0.16 -5.81
N PHE A 63 -4.70 0.53 -4.92
CA PHE A 63 -4.75 -0.03 -3.55
C PHE A 63 -5.64 0.87 -2.68
N ILE A 64 -6.85 1.15 -3.17
CA ILE A 64 -7.95 1.67 -2.36
C ILE A 64 -8.95 0.51 -2.26
N PRO A 65 -8.91 -0.30 -1.19
CA PRO A 65 -9.86 -1.40 -1.02
C PRO A 65 -11.30 -0.89 -1.15
N GLN A 66 -12.08 -1.46 -2.08
CA GLN A 66 -13.52 -1.22 -2.18
C GLN A 66 -14.37 -2.27 -1.39
N GLN A 67 -13.79 -2.96 -0.40
CA GLN A 67 -14.56 -3.73 0.59
C GLN A 67 -14.62 -2.93 1.89
N GLY A 68 -15.85 -2.64 2.34
CA GLY A 68 -16.23 -2.27 3.71
C GLY A 68 -15.51 -1.09 4.35
N MET A 69 -16.26 -0.06 4.74
CA MET A 69 -15.80 0.95 5.70
C MET A 69 -15.05 0.33 6.91
N GLU A 70 -15.41 -0.88 7.32
CA GLU A 70 -14.76 -1.66 8.38
C GLU A 70 -13.28 -1.99 8.13
N GLU A 71 -12.90 -2.43 6.92
CA GLU A 71 -11.49 -2.75 6.61
C GLU A 71 -10.66 -1.45 6.58
N LYS A 72 -11.22 -0.38 6.01
CA LYS A 72 -10.60 0.96 6.03
C LYS A 72 -10.40 1.46 7.46
N LEU A 73 -11.40 1.29 8.32
CA LEU A 73 -11.33 1.66 9.73
C LEU A 73 -10.33 0.79 10.51
N TYR A 74 -10.20 -0.50 10.17
CA TYR A 74 -9.21 -1.38 10.77
C TYR A 74 -7.78 -0.89 10.49
N TYR A 75 -7.44 -0.64 9.22
CA TYR A 75 -6.12 -0.15 8.86
C TYR A 75 -5.86 1.28 9.32
N LEU A 76 -6.86 2.16 9.27
CA LEU A 76 -6.79 3.50 9.85
C LEU A 76 -6.48 3.43 11.35
N GLY A 77 -7.28 2.68 12.10
CA GLY A 77 -7.11 2.53 13.54
C GLY A 77 -5.75 1.94 13.91
N ARG A 78 -5.26 0.98 13.13
CA ARG A 78 -3.91 0.44 13.27
C ARG A 78 -2.83 1.50 13.05
N ASN A 79 -2.88 2.22 11.93
CA ASN A 79 -1.86 3.20 11.56
C ASN A 79 -1.86 4.38 12.54
N VAL A 80 -3.05 4.90 12.89
CA VAL A 80 -3.20 6.02 13.84
C VAL A 80 -2.70 5.63 15.23
N ARG A 81 -3.09 4.46 15.73
CA ARG A 81 -2.59 3.96 17.03
C ARG A 81 -1.06 3.89 17.04
N ASP A 82 -0.47 3.32 15.99
CA ASP A 82 0.98 3.09 15.94
C ASP A 82 1.76 4.41 15.80
N HIS A 83 1.21 5.40 15.09
CA HIS A 83 1.78 6.75 15.01
C HIS A 83 1.70 7.49 16.36
N ILE A 84 0.53 7.51 17.00
CA ILE A 84 0.35 8.15 18.31
C ILE A 84 1.24 7.49 19.36
N ALA A 85 1.34 6.16 19.39
CA ALA A 85 2.22 5.46 20.31
C ALA A 85 3.69 5.86 20.12
N SER A 86 4.16 5.97 18.87
CA SER A 86 5.52 6.45 18.56
C SER A 86 5.74 7.89 19.03
N ALA A 87 4.78 8.78 18.78
CA ALA A 87 4.87 10.18 19.19
C ALA A 87 4.87 10.34 20.72
N VAL A 88 4.01 9.60 21.44
CA VAL A 88 3.96 9.62 22.91
C VAL A 88 5.27 9.10 23.52
N HIS A 89 5.78 7.97 23.02
CA HIS A 89 7.09 7.43 23.44
C HIS A 89 8.19 8.47 23.31
N ASN A 90 8.23 9.19 22.18
CA ASN A 90 9.22 10.23 21.94
C ASN A 90 9.03 11.46 22.85
N VAL A 91 7.79 11.89 23.11
CA VAL A 91 7.48 13.01 24.03
C VAL A 91 7.85 12.69 25.47
N LEU A 92 7.78 11.42 25.86
CA LEU A 92 8.17 10.94 27.19
C LEU A 92 9.68 10.72 27.33
N ASP A 93 10.49 11.13 26.34
CA ASP A 93 11.94 10.97 26.29
C ASP A 93 12.40 9.51 26.48
N GLU A 94 11.57 8.53 26.07
CA GLU A 94 11.91 7.11 26.14
C GLU A 94 13.00 6.76 25.11
N THR A 95 13.94 5.87 25.48
CA THR A 95 15.13 5.56 24.66
C THR A 95 15.19 4.09 24.22
N PRO A 96 15.54 3.80 22.96
CA PRO A 96 15.78 4.76 21.88
C PRO A 96 14.46 5.39 21.39
N PRO A 97 14.50 6.63 20.86
CA PRO A 97 13.32 7.24 20.26
C PRO A 97 12.92 6.49 18.98
N PHE A 98 11.62 6.40 18.72
CA PHE A 98 11.10 5.92 17.44
C PHE A 98 11.35 6.94 16.32
N LEU A 99 11.42 6.44 15.08
CA LEU A 99 11.46 7.30 13.90
C LEU A 99 10.10 7.98 13.71
N GLU A 100 10.00 9.23 14.14
CA GLU A 100 8.84 10.11 13.98
C GLU A 100 9.38 11.49 13.60
N ARG A 101 9.15 11.91 12.35
CA ARG A 101 9.68 13.15 11.76
C ARG A 101 8.73 13.66 10.68
N SER A 102 8.60 14.98 10.58
CA SER A 102 7.80 15.66 9.55
C SER A 102 8.53 16.85 8.95
N VAL A 103 8.22 17.16 7.70
CA VAL A 103 8.56 18.45 7.07
C VAL A 103 7.31 19.31 7.07
N TYR A 104 7.43 20.57 7.54
CA TYR A 104 6.35 21.55 7.54
C TYR A 104 6.76 22.75 6.68
N SER A 105 5.84 23.27 5.88
CA SER A 105 6.00 24.50 5.11
C SER A 105 4.65 25.19 4.94
N ASP A 106 4.62 26.49 5.15
CA ASP A 106 3.48 27.35 4.87
C ASP A 106 3.74 28.24 3.63
N GLY A 107 2.71 28.98 3.20
CA GLY A 107 2.84 29.95 2.10
C GLY A 107 3.06 29.36 0.71
N LEU A 108 2.83 28.06 0.52
CA LEU A 108 3.01 27.39 -0.77
C LEU A 108 1.88 27.74 -1.75
N SER A 109 2.25 27.94 -3.02
CA SER A 109 1.27 28.04 -4.11
C SER A 109 0.62 26.66 -4.37
N PRO A 110 -0.57 26.62 -4.98
CA PRO A 110 -1.18 25.36 -5.39
C PRO A 110 -0.27 24.49 -6.27
N GLN A 111 0.49 25.12 -7.17
CA GLN A 111 1.45 24.42 -8.05
C GLN A 111 2.61 23.81 -7.26
N ALA A 112 3.13 24.52 -6.25
CA ALA A 112 4.20 24.00 -5.40
C ALA A 112 3.70 22.82 -4.54
N VAL A 113 2.46 22.90 -4.03
CA VAL A 113 1.85 21.78 -3.29
C VAL A 113 1.73 20.53 -4.18
N GLU A 114 1.30 20.71 -5.43
CA GLU A 114 1.20 19.60 -6.40
C GLU A 114 2.57 18.98 -6.71
N GLU A 115 3.59 19.82 -6.97
CA GLU A 115 4.95 19.34 -7.20
C GLU A 115 5.48 18.52 -6.02
N LEU A 116 5.29 19.01 -4.80
CA LEU A 116 5.71 18.33 -3.57
C LEU A 116 4.90 17.05 -3.32
N ALA A 117 3.61 17.03 -3.63
CA ALA A 117 2.78 15.84 -3.50
C ALA A 117 3.27 14.72 -4.43
N GLN A 118 3.53 15.05 -5.69
CA GLN A 118 4.06 14.08 -6.66
C GLN A 118 5.47 13.60 -6.29
N MET A 119 6.32 14.48 -5.77
CA MET A 119 7.64 14.10 -5.27
C MET A 119 7.53 13.15 -4.07
N ALA A 120 6.68 13.49 -3.09
CA ALA A 120 6.45 12.69 -1.90
C ALA A 120 5.89 11.31 -2.26
N GLU A 121 4.93 11.23 -3.19
CA GLU A 121 4.35 9.97 -3.64
C GLU A 121 5.42 9.04 -4.24
N ARG A 122 6.22 9.53 -5.19
CA ARG A 122 7.29 8.73 -5.82
C ARG A 122 8.28 8.21 -4.79
N MET A 123 8.86 9.12 -4.00
CA MET A 123 9.90 8.75 -3.02
C MET A 123 9.37 7.81 -1.93
N SER A 124 8.16 8.06 -1.44
CA SER A 124 7.56 7.23 -0.39
C SER A 124 7.23 5.84 -0.91
N MET A 125 6.71 5.70 -2.13
CA MET A 125 6.41 4.40 -2.72
C MET A 125 7.66 3.55 -2.90
N ASP A 126 8.78 4.14 -3.33
CA ASP A 126 10.05 3.42 -3.45
C ASP A 126 10.53 2.90 -2.09
N VAL A 127 10.49 3.75 -1.06
CA VAL A 127 10.85 3.37 0.31
C VAL A 127 9.95 2.26 0.84
N LEU A 128 8.63 2.41 0.72
CA LEU A 128 7.67 1.42 1.23
C LEU A 128 7.83 0.06 0.54
N ARG A 129 8.05 0.05 -0.79
CA ARG A 129 8.31 -1.19 -1.54
C ARG A 129 9.61 -1.85 -1.10
N ALA A 130 10.69 -1.07 -0.97
CA ALA A 130 12.00 -1.59 -0.56
C ALA A 130 11.94 -2.22 0.84
N VAL A 131 11.34 -1.53 1.81
CA VAL A 131 11.19 -2.02 3.19
C VAL A 131 10.30 -3.25 3.24
N ASN A 132 9.16 -3.25 2.54
CA ASN A 132 8.27 -4.42 2.50
C ASN A 132 8.97 -5.64 1.88
N LYS A 133 9.63 -5.47 0.72
CA LYS A 133 10.39 -6.54 0.07
C LYS A 133 11.42 -7.13 1.03
N ARG A 134 12.21 -6.28 1.68
CA ARG A 134 13.23 -6.72 2.64
C ARG A 134 12.62 -7.44 3.85
N ALA A 135 11.50 -6.95 4.37
CA ALA A 135 10.79 -7.61 5.47
C ALA A 135 10.30 -9.01 5.08
N GLN A 136 9.82 -9.21 3.84
CA GLN A 136 9.43 -10.54 3.35
C GLN A 136 10.61 -11.48 3.19
N GLU A 137 11.75 -11.00 2.67
CA GLU A 137 12.98 -11.80 2.57
C GLU A 137 13.45 -12.28 3.95
N LEU A 138 13.50 -11.37 4.93
CA LEU A 138 13.93 -11.69 6.29
C LEU A 138 13.01 -12.71 6.99
N LYS A 139 11.70 -12.66 6.70
CA LYS A 139 10.75 -13.67 7.21
C LYS A 139 11.04 -15.06 6.69
N LYS A 140 11.52 -15.21 5.45
CA LYS A 140 11.84 -16.51 4.85
C LYS A 140 13.10 -17.14 5.45
N THR A 141 14.09 -16.33 5.80
CA THR A 141 15.39 -16.80 6.31
C THR A 141 15.46 -16.95 7.83
N THR A 142 14.41 -16.55 8.55
CA THR A 142 14.38 -16.55 10.01
C THR A 142 13.40 -17.60 10.52
N PRO A 143 13.85 -18.78 11.01
CA PRO A 143 12.96 -19.79 11.56
C PRO A 143 12.41 -19.35 12.93
N GLY A 144 11.13 -19.62 13.19
CA GLY A 144 10.53 -19.53 14.53
C GLY A 144 9.34 -18.58 14.66
N ASN A 145 8.70 -18.62 15.83
CA ASN A 145 7.48 -17.87 16.17
C ASN A 145 7.81 -16.45 16.66
N GLN A 146 8.43 -15.63 15.80
CA GLN A 146 8.79 -14.26 16.15
C GLN A 146 7.56 -13.33 16.14
N LYS A 147 7.37 -12.59 17.24
CA LYS A 147 6.17 -11.76 17.48
C LYS A 147 6.38 -10.26 17.20
N HIS A 148 7.54 -9.87 16.65
CA HIS A 148 7.83 -8.47 16.40
C HIS A 148 7.02 -7.95 15.21
N ARG A 149 6.34 -6.82 15.42
CA ARG A 149 5.53 -6.13 14.41
C ARG A 149 6.13 -4.75 14.17
N MET A 150 6.36 -4.41 12.90
CA MET A 150 6.71 -3.04 12.50
C MET A 150 5.57 -2.39 11.72
N THR A 151 5.56 -1.06 11.66
CA THR A 151 4.72 -0.27 10.78
C THR A 151 5.54 0.92 10.30
N LEU A 152 5.59 1.11 8.98
CA LEU A 152 6.17 2.28 8.34
C LEU A 152 5.05 2.90 7.51
N GLY A 153 4.56 4.06 7.95
CA GLY A 153 3.52 4.80 7.26
C GLY A 153 4.07 6.12 6.74
N VAL A 154 3.61 6.53 5.56
CA VAL A 154 3.88 7.85 5.00
C VAL A 154 2.55 8.49 4.64
N TYR A 155 2.40 9.77 4.93
CA TYR A 155 1.23 10.56 4.57
C TYR A 155 1.67 11.93 4.07
N PHE A 156 0.94 12.47 3.11
CA PHE A 156 1.09 13.85 2.66
C PHE A 156 -0.23 14.57 2.93
N TYR A 157 -0.21 15.52 3.87
CA TYR A 157 -1.38 16.27 4.26
C TYR A 157 -1.27 17.70 3.73
N THR A 158 -2.31 18.14 3.01
CA THR A 158 -2.45 19.52 2.56
C THR A 158 -3.90 19.95 2.73
N VAL A 159 -4.10 21.23 3.01
CA VAL A 159 -5.41 21.87 3.01
C VAL A 159 -5.38 23.05 2.07
N ALA A 160 -6.43 23.22 1.28
CA ALA A 160 -6.65 24.48 0.60
C ALA A 160 -6.76 25.59 1.68
N PRO A 161 -6.23 26.80 1.43
CA PRO A 161 -6.41 27.92 2.34
C PRO A 161 -7.90 28.07 2.66
N LEU A 162 -8.25 28.17 3.94
CA LEU A 162 -9.59 28.57 4.34
C LEU A 162 -9.87 29.92 3.66
N LEU A 163 -10.82 29.95 2.72
CA LEU A 163 -11.27 31.22 2.13
C LEU A 163 -11.56 32.18 3.29
N PRO A 164 -11.04 33.42 3.28
CA PRO A 164 -11.34 34.36 4.33
C PRO A 164 -12.86 34.50 4.42
N LYS A 165 -13.41 34.35 5.63
CA LYS A 165 -14.83 34.67 5.90
C LYS A 165 -15.05 36.07 5.34
N LYS A 166 -15.98 36.22 4.38
CA LYS A 166 -16.46 37.52 3.96
C LYS A 166 -16.94 38.23 5.22
N SER A 167 -16.23 39.27 5.64
CA SER A 167 -16.72 40.24 6.61
C SER A 167 -17.96 40.90 6.01
N SER A 168 -19.13 40.50 6.51
CA SER A 168 -20.39 41.24 6.35
C SER A 168 -20.35 42.53 7.16
#